data_AF-A0A1V1P1V5-F1
#
_entry.id   AF-A0A1V1P1V5-F1
#
_cell.length_a   1.000
_cell.length_b   1.000
_cell.length_c   1.000
_cell.angle_alpha   90.00
_cell.angle_beta   90.00
_cell.angle_gamma   90.00
#
_symmetry.space_group_name_H-M   'P 1'
#
loop_
_entity.id
_entity.type
_entity.pdbx_description
1 polymer ?
#
loop_
_entity_poly.entity_id
_entity_poly.type
_entity_poly.pdbx_seq_one_letter_code
_entity_poly.pdbx_strand_id
1 'polypeptide(L)'
;MLIITNRYNIDIHGKSSSQHNIQVPNNVKKNAYIRIFQRIQLKLSPGEYAFKCALISMHKDDYVQRYKIVQGDLQKSITVLNIVDQVGWFTITPENGLGLQGPHFGVCDLPGGCQMSIA
;
A
#
# COMPACT_ATOMS: atom_id res chain seq x y z
N MET A 1 -3.80 -7.66 1.26
CA MET A 1 -2.83 -6.58 1.49
C MET A 1 -1.80 -6.63 0.38
N LEU A 2 -1.51 -5.48 -0.23
CA LEU A 2 -0.41 -5.35 -1.19
C LEU A 2 0.65 -4.47 -0.53
N ILE A 3 1.90 -4.94 -0.56
CA ILE A 3 3.06 -4.23 -0.02
C ILE A 3 4.06 -4.06 -1.16
N ILE A 4 4.56 -2.84 -1.35
CA ILE A 4 5.60 -2.50 -2.32
C ILE A 4 6.89 -2.27 -1.54
N THR A 5 7.99 -2.85 -2.02
CA THR A 5 9.34 -2.65 -1.51
C THR A 5 10.23 -2.01 -2.57
N ASN A 6 11.25 -1.27 -2.13
CA ASN A 6 12.34 -0.88 -3.02
C ASN A 6 13.39 -2.02 -3.15
N ARG A 7 14.42 -1.80 -3.97
CA ARG A 7 15.56 -2.73 -4.15
C ARG A 7 16.30 -3.13 -2.86
N TYR A 8 16.14 -2.38 -1.78
CA TYR A 8 16.74 -2.65 -0.47
C TYR A 8 15.78 -3.41 0.46
N ASN A 9 14.67 -3.93 -0.06
CA ASN A 9 13.60 -4.59 0.71
C ASN A 9 12.98 -3.72 1.81
N ILE A 10 13.05 -2.39 1.66
CA ILE A 10 12.35 -1.46 2.55
C ILE A 10 10.90 -1.35 2.07
N ASP A 11 9.94 -1.58 2.95
CA ASP A 11 8.51 -1.39 2.68
C ASP A 11 8.23 0.12 2.49
N ILE A 12 7.79 0.51 1.29
CA ILE A 12 7.52 1.92 0.93
C ILE A 12 6.02 2.22 0.80
N HIS A 13 5.21 1.17 0.62
CA HIS A 13 3.77 1.24 0.60
C HIS A 13 3.22 -0.09 1.12
N GLY A 14 2.18 -0.03 1.96
CA GLY A 14 1.47 -1.22 2.40
C GLY A 14 0.05 -0.86 2.77
N LYS A 15 -0.94 -1.38 2.03
CA LYS A 15 -2.34 -1.23 2.39
C LYS A 15 -3.13 -2.51 2.18
N SER A 16 -4.07 -2.76 3.09
CA SER A 16 -5.04 -3.83 3.02
C SER A 16 -6.46 -3.29 2.87
N SER A 17 -7.43 -4.18 2.67
CA SER A 17 -8.85 -3.83 2.61
C SER A 17 -9.32 -3.08 3.86
N SER A 18 -8.74 -3.32 5.05
CA SER A 18 -9.14 -2.63 6.27
C SER A 18 -8.86 -1.12 6.24
N GLN A 19 -7.84 -0.71 5.47
CA GLN A 19 -7.46 0.69 5.29
C GLN A 19 -8.18 1.34 4.10
N HIS A 20 -9.00 0.57 3.37
CA HIS A 20 -9.86 1.06 2.31
C HIS A 20 -11.32 1.03 2.81
N ASN A 21 -12.15 1.98 2.38
CA ASN A 21 -13.57 1.97 2.74
C ASN A 21 -14.36 1.01 1.84
N ILE A 22 -14.07 -0.29 1.96
CA ILE A 22 -14.71 -1.34 1.17
C ILE A 22 -15.40 -2.37 2.05
N GLN A 23 -16.44 -2.98 1.48
CA GLN A 23 -17.06 -4.18 2.06
C GLN A 23 -16.22 -5.40 1.72
N VAL A 24 -16.09 -6.30 2.68
CA VAL A 24 -15.41 -7.60 2.53
C VAL A 24 -16.37 -8.72 2.91
N PRO A 25 -16.22 -9.93 2.35
CA PRO A 25 -17.08 -11.04 2.74
C PRO A 25 -16.85 -11.41 4.21
N ASN A 26 -17.95 -11.61 4.96
CA ASN A 26 -17.87 -12.12 6.34
C ASN A 26 -17.32 -13.55 6.37
N ASN A 27 -17.71 -14.36 5.39
CA ASN A 27 -17.33 -15.76 5.23
C ASN A 27 -17.11 -16.06 3.75
N VAL A 28 -16.23 -17.00 3.46
CA VAL A 28 -16.04 -17.54 2.11
C VAL A 28 -16.21 -19.05 2.15
N LYS A 29 -16.88 -19.60 1.14
CA LYS A 29 -17.01 -21.05 1.03
C LYS A 29 -15.64 -21.67 0.74
N LYS A 30 -15.42 -22.89 1.23
CA LYS A 30 -14.24 -23.69 0.86
C LYS A 30 -14.18 -23.80 -0.67
N ASN A 31 -12.97 -23.70 -1.24
CA ASN A 31 -12.69 -23.71 -2.68
C ASN A 31 -13.31 -22.54 -3.48
N ALA A 32 -13.82 -21.50 -2.83
CA ALA A 32 -14.21 -20.29 -3.52
C ALA A 32 -12.98 -19.48 -3.97
N TYR A 33 -13.16 -18.69 -5.03
CA TYR A 33 -12.16 -17.75 -5.51
C TYR A 33 -12.51 -16.33 -5.07
N ILE A 34 -11.52 -15.64 -4.50
CA ILE A 34 -11.63 -14.22 -4.17
C ILE A 34 -10.78 -13.44 -5.18
N ARG A 35 -11.38 -12.45 -5.84
CA ARG A 35 -10.65 -11.50 -6.68
C ARG A 35 -10.54 -10.17 -5.96
N ILE A 36 -9.33 -9.65 -5.87
CA ILE A 36 -9.03 -8.38 -5.19
C ILE A 36 -8.43 -7.46 -6.24
N PHE A 37 -9.00 -6.26 -6.36
CA PHE A 37 -8.49 -5.21 -7.23
C PHE A 37 -8.06 -4.02 -6.37
N GLN A 38 -6.84 -3.55 -6.57
CA GLN A 38 -6.30 -2.36 -5.90
C GLN A 38 -5.68 -1.45 -6.95
N ARG A 39 -6.19 -0.21 -7.02
CA ARG A 39 -5.59 0.85 -7.83
C ARG A 39 -4.65 1.67 -6.97
N ILE A 40 -3.42 1.85 -7.42
CA ILE A 40 -2.36 2.59 -6.71
C ILE A 40 -1.77 3.60 -7.69
N GLN A 41 -1.69 4.87 -7.29
CA GLN A 41 -0.95 5.88 -8.03
C GLN A 41 0.51 5.82 -7.58
N LEU A 42 1.41 5.45 -8.50
CA LEU A 42 2.83 5.29 -8.21
C LEU A 42 3.55 6.63 -8.36
N LYS A 43 3.43 7.48 -7.34
CA LYS A 43 4.25 8.69 -7.24
C LYS A 43 5.60 8.37 -6.58
N LEU A 44 6.38 7.52 -7.24
CA LEU A 44 7.67 7.03 -6.76
C LEU A 44 8.81 7.59 -7.60
N SER A 45 10.00 7.71 -7.02
CA SER A 45 11.18 8.09 -7.80
C SER A 45 11.64 6.97 -8.73
N PRO A 46 12.39 7.29 -9.81
CA PRO A 46 12.91 6.28 -10.72
C PRO A 46 13.74 5.21 -10.00
N GLY A 47 13.52 3.95 -10.35
CA GLY A 47 14.17 2.82 -9.69
C GLY A 47 13.41 1.51 -9.81
N GLU A 48 13.97 0.48 -9.20
CA GLU A 48 13.42 -0.87 -9.16
C GLU A 48 12.64 -1.12 -7.86
N TYR A 49 11.48 -1.74 -8.02
CA TYR A 49 10.55 -2.04 -6.96
C TYR A 49 10.02 -3.46 -7.11
N ALA A 50 9.66 -4.07 -5.98
CA ALA A 50 8.98 -5.35 -5.94
C ALA A 50 7.68 -5.21 -5.16
N PHE A 51 6.77 -6.17 -5.31
CA PHE A 51 5.59 -6.24 -4.46
C PHE A 51 5.30 -7.66 -3.99
N LYS A 52 4.75 -7.74 -2.78
CA LYS A 52 4.27 -8.96 -2.12
C LYS A 52 2.79 -8.81 -1.78
N CYS A 53 2.09 -9.93 -1.72
CA CYS A 53 0.68 -9.98 -1.39
C CYS A 53 0.47 -10.83 -0.15
N ALA A 54 -0.30 -10.32 0.80
CA ALA A 54 -0.75 -11.09 1.96
C ALA A 54 -2.28 -11.17 2.00
N LEU A 55 -2.79 -12.38 2.18
CA LEU A 55 -4.20 -12.61 2.51
C LEU A 55 -4.34 -12.67 4.03
N ILE A 56 -5.21 -11.83 4.56
CA ILE A 56 -5.44 -11.69 5.99
C ILE A 56 -6.93 -11.82 6.29
N SER A 57 -7.26 -12.26 7.49
CA SER A 57 -8.61 -12.25 8.04
C SER A 57 -8.65 -11.46 9.33
N MET A 58 -9.83 -10.97 9.68
CA MET A 58 -10.11 -10.18 10.87
C MET A 58 -11.52 -10.55 11.34
N HIS A 59 -11.76 -10.52 12.65
CA HIS A 59 -13.12 -10.73 13.16
C HIS A 59 -14.07 -9.66 12.60
N LYS A 60 -15.33 -10.04 12.36
CA LYS A 60 -16.31 -9.12 11.75
C LYS A 60 -16.45 -7.83 12.56
N ASP A 61 -16.55 -7.95 13.87
CA ASP A 61 -16.77 -6.80 14.76
C ASP A 61 -15.55 -5.87 14.78
N ASP A 62 -14.34 -6.44 14.77
CA ASP A 62 -13.10 -5.68 14.62
C ASP A 62 -13.06 -4.95 13.27
N TYR A 63 -13.50 -5.59 12.18
CA TYR A 63 -13.55 -4.96 10.86
C TYR A 63 -14.56 -3.81 10.80
N VAL A 64 -15.72 -3.97 11.45
CA VAL A 64 -16.71 -2.88 11.57
C VAL A 64 -16.11 -1.69 12.31
N GLN A 65 -15.29 -1.93 13.33
CA GLN A 65 -14.65 -0.90 14.14
C GLN A 65 -13.23 -0.54 13.70
N ARG A 66 -12.77 -1.03 12.55
CA ARG A 66 -11.36 -0.98 12.10
C ARG A 66 -10.70 0.39 12.18
N TYR A 67 -11.44 1.47 11.94
CA TYR A 67 -10.89 2.84 11.99
C TYR A 67 -10.62 3.35 13.42
N LYS A 68 -11.09 2.62 14.44
CA LYS A 68 -10.83 2.90 15.87
C LYS A 68 -9.66 2.07 16.40
N ILE A 69 -9.21 1.04 15.67
CA ILE A 69 -8.09 0.19 16.08
C ILE A 69 -6.80 0.99 15.91
N VAL A 70 -6.05 1.14 17.01
CA VAL A 70 -4.75 1.80 16.98
C VAL A 70 -3.74 0.90 16.24
N GLN A 71 -2.83 1.51 15.49
CA GLN A 71 -1.89 0.78 14.64
C GLN A 71 -1.09 -0.31 15.39
N GLY A 72 -0.71 -0.07 16.65
CA GLY A 72 0.00 -1.06 17.48
C GLY A 72 -0.83 -2.29 17.86
N ASP A 73 -2.16 -2.18 17.87
CA ASP A 73 -3.07 -3.28 18.19
C ASP A 73 -3.62 -3.99 16.95
N LEU A 74 -3.44 -3.40 15.77
CA LEU A 74 -3.90 -3.97 14.50
C LEU A 74 -3.42 -5.41 14.28
N GLN A 75 -2.18 -5.70 14.70
CA GLN A 75 -1.60 -7.03 14.57
C GLN A 75 -2.31 -8.07 15.44
N LYS A 76 -2.95 -7.66 16.54
CA LYS A 76 -3.73 -8.54 17.42
C LYS A 76 -5.10 -8.89 16.82
N SER A 77 -5.67 -7.98 16.04
CA SER A 77 -6.97 -8.15 15.37
C SER A 77 -6.89 -8.86 14.01
N ILE A 78 -5.69 -9.21 13.55
CA ILE A 78 -5.48 -9.83 12.23
C ILE A 78 -4.91 -11.24 12.38
N THR A 79 -5.46 -12.18 11.62
CA THR A 79 -4.83 -13.47 11.34
C THR A 79 -4.32 -13.49 9.90
N VAL A 80 -3.02 -13.73 9.74
CA VAL A 80 -2.41 -13.92 8.42
C VAL A 80 -2.76 -15.33 7.92
N LEU A 81 -3.44 -15.40 6.78
CA LEU A 81 -3.83 -16.68 6.16
C LEU A 81 -2.78 -17.18 5.18
N ASN A 82 -2.19 -16.26 4.41
CA ASN A 82 -1.12 -16.58 3.47
C ASN A 82 -0.29 -15.32 3.16
N ILE A 83 0.99 -15.52 2.87
CA ILE A 83 1.87 -14.50 2.32
C ILE A 83 2.51 -15.09 1.07
N VAL A 84 2.43 -14.36 -0.03
CA VAL A 84 3.17 -14.65 -1.24
C VAL A 84 4.18 -13.52 -1.40
N ASP A 85 5.43 -13.82 -1.11
CA ASP A 85 6.55 -12.91 -1.36
C ASP A 85 6.93 -12.92 -2.84
N GLN A 86 7.53 -11.82 -3.30
CA GLN A 86 8.04 -11.67 -4.68
C GLN A 86 7.01 -11.98 -5.77
N VAL A 87 5.78 -11.48 -5.61
CA VAL A 87 4.69 -11.66 -6.59
C VAL A 87 5.07 -11.07 -7.95
N GLY A 88 5.84 -9.99 -7.95
CA GLY A 88 6.40 -9.40 -9.15
C GLY A 88 7.28 -8.20 -8.84
N TRP A 89 7.90 -7.68 -9.89
CA TRP A 89 8.75 -6.49 -9.86
C TRP A 89 8.38 -5.54 -10.99
N PHE A 90 8.70 -4.28 -10.81
CA PHE A 90 8.48 -3.23 -11.80
C PHE A 90 9.54 -2.13 -11.65
N THR A 91 9.74 -1.38 -12.72
CA THR A 91 10.69 -0.27 -12.77
C THR A 91 9.93 1.03 -13.06
N ILE A 92 10.24 2.07 -12.29
CA ILE A 92 9.84 3.44 -12.61
C ILE A 92 10.96 4.07 -13.41
N THR A 93 10.66 4.51 -14.62
CA THR A 93 11.62 5.21 -15.49
C THR A 93 11.52 6.72 -15.28
N PRO A 94 12.62 7.46 -15.46
CA PRO A 94 12.57 8.92 -15.46
C PRO A 94 11.61 9.43 -16.53
N GLU A 95 10.79 10.43 -16.19
CA GLU A 95 10.04 11.18 -17.20
C GLU A 95 11.01 12.12 -17.94
N ASN A 96 11.06 12.01 -19.28
CA ASN A 96 11.88 12.89 -20.10
C ASN A 96 11.19 14.26 -20.22
N GLY A 97 11.94 15.35 -19.94
CA GLY A 97 11.59 16.70 -20.46
C GLY A 97 10.90 17.71 -19.53
N LEU A 98 10.92 17.54 -18.20
CA LEU A 98 10.15 18.43 -17.28
C LEU A 98 10.89 19.65 -16.70
N GLY A 99 12.15 19.92 -17.07
CA GLY A 99 12.88 21.08 -16.53
C GLY A 99 12.96 21.06 -14.98
N LEU A 100 12.95 22.23 -14.33
CA LEU A 100 12.97 22.36 -12.85
C LEU A 100 11.71 21.85 -12.13
N GLN A 101 10.65 21.45 -12.86
CA GLN A 101 9.56 20.61 -12.31
C GLN A 101 9.98 19.13 -12.22
N GLY A 102 11.29 18.89 -12.11
CA GLY A 102 11.88 17.58 -12.03
C GLY A 102 11.40 16.78 -10.82
N PRO A 103 11.78 15.49 -10.76
CA PRO A 103 11.29 14.58 -9.75
C PRO A 103 11.59 15.09 -8.34
N HIS A 104 10.62 14.91 -7.45
CA HIS A 104 10.78 15.08 -6.01
C HIS A 104 12.03 14.34 -5.50
N PHE A 105 12.69 14.89 -4.48
CA PHE A 105 13.73 14.17 -3.78
C PHE A 105 13.10 13.16 -2.81
N GLY A 106 13.70 11.96 -2.73
CA GLY A 106 13.23 10.86 -1.88
C GLY A 106 12.61 9.71 -2.67
N VAL A 107 12.00 8.77 -1.95
CA VAL A 107 11.41 7.56 -2.56
C VAL A 107 9.99 7.82 -3.08
N CYS A 108 9.25 8.73 -2.42
CA CYS A 108 7.85 9.03 -2.72
C CYS A 108 7.63 10.55 -2.81
N ASP A 109 6.77 10.97 -3.73
CA ASP A 109 6.25 12.33 -3.82
C ASP A 109 5.18 12.54 -2.74
N LEU A 110 5.60 13.03 -1.57
CA LEU A 110 4.67 13.37 -0.51
C LEU A 110 4.07 14.76 -0.76
N PRO A 111 2.78 14.97 -0.45
CA PRO A 111 2.17 16.29 -0.60
C PRO A 111 2.89 17.32 0.27
N GLY A 112 3.30 18.42 -0.32
CA GLY A 112 3.96 19.55 0.35
C GLY A 112 3.66 20.86 -0.36
N GLY A 113 3.83 21.97 0.35
CA GLY A 113 3.66 23.32 -0.19
C GLY A 113 4.67 24.27 0.45
N CYS A 114 5.13 25.24 -0.34
CA CYS A 114 6.01 26.31 0.13
C CYS A 114 5.42 27.65 -0.29
N GLN A 115 5.36 28.60 0.64
CA GLN A 115 4.94 29.97 0.39
C GLN A 115 5.99 30.91 0.96
N MET A 116 6.27 31.99 0.25
CA MET A 116 7.22 33.03 0.66
C MET A 116 6.54 34.39 0.45
N SER A 117 6.63 35.27 1.45
CA SER A 117 6.14 36.65 1.39
C SER A 117 7.23 37.60 1.89
N ILE A 118 7.32 38.78 1.27
CA ILE A 118 8.09 39.92 1.76
C ILE A 118 7.14 40.92 2.44
N ALA A 119 7.65 41.65 3.43
CA ALA A 119 6.95 42.75 4.07
C ALA A 119 7.04 44.03 3.22
#